data_AF-A0A0P9HHR2-F1
#
_entry.id   AF-A0A0P9HHR2-F1
#
_cell.length_a   1.000
_cell.length_b   1.000
_cell.length_c   1.000
_cell.angle_alpha   90.00
_cell.angle_beta   90.00
_cell.angle_gamma   90.00
#
_symmetry.space_group_name_H-M   'P 1'
#
loop_
_entity.id
_entity.type
_entity.pdbx_description
1 polymer ?
#
loop_
_entity_poly.entity_id
_entity_poly.type
_entity_poly.pdbx_seq_one_letter_code
_entity_poly.pdbx_strand_id
1 'polypeptide(L)'
;MAVKAQYTPQFDNECTSAFNDADYINARYKCAELAEDDNAEANFILATLYAKGHGVVKNKQKAFEYLTLADEQGHAEATFNLALTFELGKVVGVDVEKRKRQAFDYYLKAARNGSVNAQRKLASRYSNETSVVYQPDKAAEWLSAAVKQGDNKAKLELGALYLKGEGVSKEQARGLALIKESADAGYDKAQFIYATLIFKTEPQASIGYYQSAAKQGNGFAAHNLASLHFNGEYLAQDKNKAHEYALMALKQGVPQAEMFLISEHSKQTAGVHQTSTRSHDVFTFEPPQPSQNLSGFVLQFGKYAERKNALRVAQQLDCKVVKMAGFYYAINFDFETYAAAKKRAQQLVQTYNIAMPYIRVASDFNFATKS
;
A
#
# COMPACT_ATOMS: atom_id res chain seq x y z
N MET A 1 -12.16 9.40 -0.96
CA MET A 1 -12.05 10.37 0.16
C MET A 1 -10.74 10.09 0.88
N ALA A 2 -10.04 11.12 1.37
CA ALA A 2 -8.84 10.90 2.17
C ALA A 2 -9.24 10.49 3.59
N VAL A 3 -8.55 9.50 4.16
CA VAL A 3 -8.68 9.17 5.58
C VAL A 3 -7.99 10.29 6.37
N LYS A 4 -8.77 11.18 6.99
CA LYS A 4 -8.23 12.10 8.00
C LYS A 4 -7.65 11.25 9.13
N ALA A 5 -6.41 11.51 9.54
CA ALA A 5 -5.92 11.02 10.81
C ALA A 5 -6.83 11.58 11.93
N GLN A 6 -7.13 10.78 12.94
CA GLN A 6 -7.90 11.24 14.09
C GLN A 6 -6.99 12.13 14.95
N TYR A 7 -7.11 13.43 14.74
CA TYR A 7 -6.28 14.45 15.38
C TYR A 7 -6.89 14.85 16.72
N THR A 8 -6.09 14.85 17.79
CA THR A 8 -6.51 15.34 19.12
C THR A 8 -6.44 16.87 19.16
N PRO A 9 -7.49 17.61 19.55
CA PRO A 9 -7.63 19.03 19.14
C PRO A 9 -6.83 20.05 19.96
N GLN A 10 -5.65 19.69 20.48
CA GLN A 10 -4.98 20.45 21.53
C GLN A 10 -3.78 21.29 21.07
N PHE A 11 -3.35 21.16 19.81
CA PHE A 11 -2.24 21.93 19.23
C PHE A 11 -2.49 22.37 17.76
N ASP A 12 -3.68 22.88 17.44
CA ASP A 12 -3.88 23.64 16.20
C ASP A 12 -3.11 24.98 16.30
N ASN A 13 -1.94 25.04 15.67
CA ASN A 13 -1.04 26.19 15.64
C ASN A 13 -0.49 26.39 14.23
N GLU A 14 0.19 27.51 13.97
CA GLU A 14 0.65 27.85 12.60
C GLU A 14 1.60 26.81 11.98
N CYS A 15 2.36 26.06 12.79
CA CYS A 15 3.21 24.95 12.36
C CYS A 15 2.38 23.73 11.92
N THR A 16 1.44 23.27 12.76
CA THR A 16 0.61 22.09 12.50
C THR A 16 -0.41 22.35 11.38
N SER A 17 -1.04 23.54 11.35
CA SER A 17 -1.94 23.95 10.28
C SER A 17 -1.23 24.03 8.92
N ALA A 18 -0.09 24.74 8.82
CA ALA A 18 0.64 24.84 7.56
C ALA A 18 1.16 23.46 7.08
N PHE A 19 1.50 22.55 7.99
CA PHE A 19 1.88 21.18 7.64
C PHE A 19 0.69 20.38 7.09
N ASN A 20 -0.49 20.51 7.71
CA ASN A 20 -1.72 19.84 7.31
C ASN A 20 -2.26 20.35 5.96
N ASP A 21 -2.13 21.66 5.69
CA ASP A 21 -2.46 22.30 4.42
C ASP A 21 -1.41 22.08 3.31
N ALA A 22 -0.35 21.31 3.61
CA ALA A 22 0.79 21.01 2.74
C ALA A 22 1.63 22.23 2.30
N ASP A 23 1.52 23.37 2.99
CA ASP A 23 2.47 24.48 2.89
C ASP A 23 3.75 24.15 3.68
N TYR A 24 4.51 23.21 3.12
CA TYR A 24 5.73 22.70 3.73
C TYR A 24 6.85 23.75 3.86
N ILE A 25 6.74 24.92 3.20
CA ILE A 25 7.71 26.00 3.32
C ILE A 25 7.39 26.81 4.59
N ASN A 26 6.15 27.26 4.77
CA ASN A 26 5.76 27.99 5.96
C ASN A 26 5.74 27.08 7.20
N ALA A 27 5.30 25.82 7.07
CA ALA A 27 5.43 24.82 8.13
C ALA A 27 6.88 24.68 8.60
N ARG A 28 7.86 24.62 7.68
CA ARG A 28 9.27 24.55 8.07
C ARG A 28 9.71 25.74 8.92
N TYR A 29 9.31 26.95 8.58
CA TYR A 29 9.68 28.14 9.35
C TYR A 29 8.98 28.15 10.71
N LYS A 30 7.67 27.90 10.74
CA LYS A 30 6.87 27.94 11.97
C LYS A 30 7.15 26.80 12.94
N CYS A 31 7.49 25.63 12.43
CA CYS A 31 7.95 24.53 13.26
C CYS A 31 9.41 24.71 13.71
N ALA A 32 10.25 25.50 13.00
CA ALA A 32 11.58 25.85 13.49
C ALA A 32 11.49 26.85 14.67
N GLU A 33 10.65 27.87 14.55
CA GLU A 33 10.32 28.82 15.62
C GLU A 33 9.88 28.07 16.89
N LEU A 34 8.86 27.22 16.81
CA LEU A 34 8.38 26.43 17.96
C LEU A 34 9.36 25.35 18.45
N ALA A 35 10.29 24.87 17.62
CA ALA A 35 11.28 23.88 18.03
C ALA A 35 12.39 24.48 18.91
N GLU A 36 12.61 25.80 18.86
CA GLU A 36 13.49 26.51 19.80
C GLU A 36 12.85 26.62 21.20
N ASP A 37 11.51 26.63 21.29
CA ASP A 37 10.71 26.53 22.53
C ASP A 37 10.43 25.07 22.98
N ASP A 38 11.34 24.13 22.69
CA ASP A 38 11.25 22.70 23.05
C ASP A 38 9.96 21.97 22.59
N ASN A 39 9.27 22.45 21.55
CA ASN A 39 7.99 21.85 21.13
C ASN A 39 8.16 20.50 20.40
N ALA A 40 7.67 19.43 21.03
CA ALA A 40 7.83 18.05 20.58
C ALA A 40 7.13 17.72 19.24
N GLU A 41 5.95 18.29 18.99
CA GLU A 41 5.22 18.14 17.72
C GLU A 41 5.94 18.89 16.59
N ALA A 42 6.43 20.11 16.87
CA ALA A 42 7.20 20.89 15.90
C ALA A 42 8.50 20.18 15.49
N ASN A 43 9.23 19.62 16.46
CA ASN A 43 10.40 18.77 16.21
C ASN A 43 10.04 17.52 15.38
N PHE A 44 8.92 16.84 15.68
CA PHE A 44 8.44 15.70 14.89
C PHE A 44 8.03 16.07 13.45
N ILE A 45 7.45 17.25 13.24
CA ILE A 45 7.12 17.78 11.90
C ILE A 45 8.40 18.12 11.14
N LEU A 46 9.37 18.82 11.74
CA LEU A 46 10.67 19.11 11.11
C LEU A 46 11.39 17.82 10.70
N ALA A 47 11.41 16.81 11.56
CA ALA A 47 11.92 15.49 11.24
C ALA A 47 11.23 14.89 9.99
N THR A 48 9.91 14.98 9.93
CA THR A 48 9.10 14.49 8.80
C THR A 48 9.39 15.25 7.50
N LEU A 49 9.56 16.57 7.56
CA LEU A 49 9.92 17.42 6.41
C LEU A 49 11.31 17.02 5.86
N TYR A 50 12.33 16.91 6.72
CA TYR A 50 13.68 16.47 6.34
C TYR A 50 13.75 15.01 5.88
N ALA A 51 12.95 14.12 6.47
CA ALA A 51 12.87 12.71 6.07
C ALA A 51 12.28 12.55 4.68
N LYS A 52 11.24 13.31 4.34
CA LYS A 52 10.55 13.24 3.04
C LYS A 52 11.28 14.04 1.96
N GLY A 53 11.74 15.25 2.28
CA GLY A 53 12.17 16.26 1.32
C GLY A 53 11.02 17.19 0.92
N HIS A 54 10.23 17.64 1.89
CA HIS A 54 9.11 18.56 1.71
C HIS A 54 9.48 19.92 2.30
N GLY A 55 9.44 21.00 1.52
CA GLY A 55 9.94 22.32 1.95
C GLY A 55 11.46 22.41 2.19
N VAL A 56 12.19 21.29 2.08
CA VAL A 56 13.63 21.17 2.33
C VAL A 56 14.31 20.21 1.36
N VAL A 57 15.63 20.38 1.19
CA VAL A 57 16.49 19.31 0.70
C VAL A 57 16.44 18.14 1.70
N LYS A 58 16.05 16.96 1.21
CA LYS A 58 15.94 15.71 1.97
C LYS A 58 17.25 15.40 2.71
N ASN A 59 17.21 15.32 4.03
CA ASN A 59 18.39 15.04 4.87
C ASN A 59 18.03 14.02 5.96
N LYS A 60 18.60 12.82 5.87
CA LYS A 60 18.36 11.74 6.85
C LYS A 60 18.95 12.03 8.23
N GLN A 61 20.06 12.76 8.29
CA GLN A 61 20.77 13.06 9.53
C GLN A 61 19.97 14.09 10.35
N LYS A 62 19.59 15.21 9.74
CA LYS A 62 18.66 16.17 10.37
C LYS A 62 17.32 15.54 10.76
N ALA A 63 16.78 14.65 9.93
CA ALA A 63 15.57 13.93 10.28
C ALA A 63 15.72 13.04 11.53
N PHE A 64 16.90 12.46 11.76
CA PHE A 64 17.20 11.68 12.95
C PHE A 64 17.42 12.57 14.18
N GLU A 65 18.15 13.69 14.02
CA GLU A 65 18.36 14.70 15.08
C GLU A 65 17.03 15.22 15.63
N TYR A 66 16.13 15.67 14.75
CA TYR A 66 14.79 16.15 15.16
C TYR A 66 13.87 15.05 15.72
N LEU A 67 14.03 13.78 15.31
CA LEU A 67 13.34 12.65 15.96
C LEU A 67 13.85 12.41 17.39
N THR A 68 15.15 12.59 17.63
CA THR A 68 15.75 12.43 18.97
C THR A 68 15.26 13.52 19.91
N LEU A 69 15.29 14.78 19.49
CA LEU A 69 14.74 15.90 20.29
C LEU A 69 13.27 15.68 20.67
N ALA A 70 12.44 15.30 19.69
CA ALA A 70 11.03 14.99 19.95
C ALA A 70 10.85 13.77 20.89
N ASP A 71 11.72 12.75 20.83
CA ASP A 71 11.68 11.60 21.73
C ASP A 71 12.16 11.94 23.17
N GLU A 72 13.11 12.84 23.31
CA GLU A 72 13.57 13.39 24.59
C GLU A 72 12.46 14.25 25.23
N GLN A 73 11.75 15.04 24.42
CA GLN A 73 10.52 15.77 24.77
C GLN A 73 9.28 14.84 24.88
N GLY A 74 9.43 13.52 24.74
CA GLY A 74 8.42 12.50 25.05
C GLY A 74 7.44 12.11 23.94
N HIS A 75 7.58 12.66 22.73
CA HIS A 75 6.65 12.48 21.61
C HIS A 75 6.56 11.03 21.11
N ALA A 76 5.44 10.36 21.38
CA ALA A 76 5.30 8.91 21.21
C ALA A 76 5.54 8.38 19.78
N GLU A 77 5.10 9.12 18.76
CA GLU A 77 5.35 8.73 17.36
C GLU A 77 6.79 9.04 16.90
N ALA A 78 7.51 9.93 17.61
CA ALA A 78 8.95 10.11 17.39
C ALA A 78 9.71 8.90 17.94
N THR A 79 9.40 8.48 19.17
CA THR A 79 9.90 7.24 19.79
C THR A 79 9.66 6.02 18.87
N PHE A 80 8.46 5.91 18.29
CA PHE A 80 8.11 4.85 17.34
C PHE A 80 8.96 4.88 16.05
N ASN A 81 9.22 6.07 15.50
CA ASN A 81 10.07 6.23 14.32
C ASN A 81 11.57 5.95 14.61
N LEU A 82 12.03 6.20 15.84
CA LEU A 82 13.36 5.76 16.31
C LEU A 82 13.41 4.23 16.45
N ALA A 83 12.40 3.59 17.03
CA ALA A 83 12.29 2.13 17.11
C ALA A 83 12.38 1.46 15.72
N LEU A 84 11.65 1.99 14.74
CA LEU A 84 11.74 1.57 13.32
C LEU A 84 13.14 1.79 12.73
N THR A 85 13.89 2.77 13.21
CA THR A 85 15.24 3.10 12.72
C THR A 85 16.29 2.12 13.26
N PHE A 86 16.14 1.66 14.51
CA PHE A 86 16.89 0.53 15.06
C PHE A 86 16.51 -0.80 14.37
N GLU A 87 15.23 -1.11 14.24
CA GLU A 87 14.76 -2.38 13.65
C GLU A 87 15.19 -2.56 12.19
N LEU A 88 15.10 -1.50 11.38
CA LEU A 88 15.51 -1.50 9.96
C LEU A 88 17.03 -1.40 9.77
N GLY A 89 17.84 -1.55 10.82
CA GLY A 89 19.30 -1.59 10.73
C GLY A 89 19.97 -0.30 10.26
N LYS A 90 19.26 0.84 10.28
CA LYS A 90 19.77 2.13 9.78
C LYS A 90 20.87 2.72 10.68
N VAL A 91 20.95 2.26 11.92
CA VAL A 91 22.01 2.63 12.88
C VAL A 91 23.24 1.76 12.65
N VAL A 92 24.30 2.36 12.11
CA VAL A 92 25.59 1.73 11.80
C VAL A 92 26.41 1.52 13.09
N GLY A 93 27.35 0.56 13.09
CA GLY A 93 28.27 0.32 14.21
C GLY A 93 27.68 -0.43 15.41
N VAL A 94 26.37 -0.68 15.43
CA VAL A 94 25.68 -1.47 16.46
C VAL A 94 25.49 -2.92 15.99
N ASP A 95 25.59 -3.87 16.92
CA ASP A 95 25.26 -5.29 16.69
C ASP A 95 23.77 -5.51 16.34
N VAL A 96 23.47 -6.60 15.62
CA VAL A 96 22.11 -6.99 15.21
C VAL A 96 21.20 -7.27 16.40
N GLU A 97 21.64 -8.05 17.38
CA GLU A 97 20.82 -8.39 18.56
C GLU A 97 20.72 -7.22 19.53
N LYS A 98 21.76 -6.39 19.64
CA LYS A 98 21.69 -5.12 20.37
C LYS A 98 20.65 -4.16 19.73
N ARG A 99 20.64 -4.01 18.40
CA ARG A 99 19.60 -3.20 17.71
C ARG A 99 18.19 -3.76 17.90
N LYS A 100 18.00 -5.09 17.83
CA LYS A 100 16.69 -5.73 18.05
C LYS A 100 16.14 -5.43 19.45
N ARG A 101 16.99 -5.52 20.49
CA ARG A 101 16.62 -5.15 21.87
C ARG A 101 16.26 -3.67 21.96
N GLN A 102 17.13 -2.78 21.50
CA GLN A 102 16.86 -1.33 21.50
C GLN A 102 15.57 -0.96 20.76
N ALA A 103 15.28 -1.58 19.61
CA ALA A 103 14.02 -1.36 18.90
C ALA A 103 12.80 -1.76 19.75
N PHE A 104 12.88 -2.89 20.46
CA PHE A 104 11.82 -3.36 21.35
C PHE A 104 11.62 -2.45 22.58
N ASP A 105 12.71 -1.98 23.18
CA ASP A 105 12.69 -1.04 24.32
C ASP A 105 12.06 0.31 23.91
N TYR A 106 12.40 0.83 22.72
CA TYR A 106 11.76 2.03 22.17
C TYR A 106 10.29 1.78 21.81
N TYR A 107 9.91 0.60 21.29
CA TYR A 107 8.48 0.27 21.10
C TYR A 107 7.72 0.24 22.44
N LEU A 108 8.33 -0.24 23.53
CA LEU A 108 7.75 -0.17 24.87
C LEU A 108 7.60 1.27 25.39
N LYS A 109 8.61 2.13 25.20
CA LYS A 109 8.50 3.58 25.53
C LYS A 109 7.38 4.24 24.73
N ALA A 110 7.38 4.07 23.40
CA ALA A 110 6.38 4.64 22.50
C ALA A 110 4.95 4.21 22.85
N ALA A 111 4.73 2.91 23.09
CA ALA A 111 3.41 2.36 23.37
C ALA A 111 2.85 2.83 24.73
N ARG A 112 3.71 3.00 25.73
CA ARG A 112 3.37 3.59 27.05
C ARG A 112 3.03 5.07 26.93
N ASN A 113 3.73 5.81 26.09
CA ASN A 113 3.44 7.22 25.77
C ASN A 113 2.23 7.39 24.82
N GLY A 114 1.53 6.31 24.47
CA GLY A 114 0.27 6.37 23.71
C GLY A 114 0.37 6.07 22.21
N SER A 115 1.56 5.82 21.64
CA SER A 115 1.69 5.51 20.21
C SER A 115 0.88 4.26 19.83
N VAL A 116 -0.23 4.47 19.13
CA VAL A 116 -1.08 3.41 18.56
C VAL A 116 -0.27 2.49 17.66
N ASN A 117 0.63 3.06 16.86
CA ASN A 117 1.50 2.30 15.96
C ASN A 117 2.46 1.38 16.75
N ALA A 118 3.01 1.86 17.87
CA ALA A 118 3.84 1.04 18.76
C ALA A 118 3.04 -0.03 19.51
N GLN A 119 1.84 0.30 20.01
CA GLN A 119 0.94 -0.65 20.68
C GLN A 119 0.62 -1.84 19.74
N ARG A 120 0.20 -1.53 18.51
CA ARG A 120 0.01 -2.55 17.45
C ARG A 120 1.28 -3.35 17.14
N LYS A 121 2.43 -2.70 17.08
CA LYS A 121 3.72 -3.35 16.77
C LYS A 121 4.12 -4.32 17.90
N LEU A 122 3.96 -3.93 19.16
CA LEU A 122 4.17 -4.80 20.31
C LEU A 122 3.20 -5.98 20.28
N ALA A 123 1.90 -5.74 20.03
CA ALA A 123 0.93 -6.83 19.92
C ALA A 123 1.35 -7.87 18.87
N SER A 124 1.74 -7.45 17.67
CA SER A 124 2.27 -8.33 16.62
C SER A 124 3.58 -9.04 16.99
N ARG A 125 4.37 -8.50 17.93
CA ARG A 125 5.55 -9.18 18.51
C ARG A 125 5.18 -10.16 19.61
N TYR A 126 4.08 -9.92 20.32
CA TYR A 126 3.56 -10.71 21.43
C TYR A 126 2.63 -11.85 21.00
N SER A 127 1.92 -11.73 19.87
CA SER A 127 1.01 -12.75 19.30
C SER A 127 1.65 -13.61 18.18
N ASN A 128 2.96 -13.55 18.01
CA ASN A 128 3.67 -14.40 17.05
C ASN A 128 4.36 -15.55 17.79
N GLU A 129 3.89 -16.78 17.60
CA GLU A 129 4.42 -18.00 18.24
C GLU A 129 5.92 -18.21 17.99
N THR A 130 6.47 -17.68 16.89
CA THR A 130 7.92 -17.76 16.58
C THR A 130 8.76 -16.67 17.28
N SER A 131 8.14 -15.81 18.08
CA SER A 131 8.78 -14.67 18.75
C SER A 131 9.34 -15.07 20.11
N VAL A 132 10.59 -14.69 20.38
CA VAL A 132 11.24 -14.90 21.70
C VAL A 132 10.58 -14.13 22.86
N VAL A 133 9.55 -13.32 22.58
CA VAL A 133 8.73 -12.63 23.59
C VAL A 133 7.26 -13.07 23.57
N TYR A 134 6.89 -14.13 22.85
CA TYR A 134 5.49 -14.59 22.69
C TYR A 134 4.75 -14.70 24.04
N GLN A 135 3.70 -13.90 24.18
CA GLN A 135 2.81 -13.71 25.35
C GLN A 135 1.51 -13.10 24.78
N PRO A 136 0.57 -13.92 24.27
CA PRO A 136 -0.60 -13.41 23.56
C PRO A 136 -1.58 -12.65 24.47
N ASP A 137 -1.52 -12.88 25.78
CA ASP A 137 -2.14 -12.05 26.83
C ASP A 137 -1.73 -10.58 26.69
N LYS A 138 -0.42 -10.32 26.60
CA LYS A 138 0.13 -8.96 26.39
C LYS A 138 -0.19 -8.41 25.01
N ALA A 139 -0.39 -9.28 24.00
CA ALA A 139 -0.91 -8.82 22.73
C ALA A 139 -2.35 -8.29 22.85
N ALA A 140 -3.22 -8.99 23.58
CA ALA A 140 -4.58 -8.54 23.84
C ALA A 140 -4.61 -7.25 24.70
N GLU A 141 -3.71 -7.08 25.68
CA GLU A 141 -3.55 -5.83 26.42
C GLU A 141 -3.21 -4.65 25.50
N TRP A 142 -2.16 -4.79 24.67
CA TRP A 142 -1.73 -3.71 23.78
C TRP A 142 -2.74 -3.41 22.67
N LEU A 143 -3.44 -4.41 22.14
CA LEU A 143 -4.55 -4.17 21.21
C LEU A 143 -5.73 -3.50 21.92
N SER A 144 -6.03 -3.85 23.16
CA SER A 144 -7.08 -3.18 23.95
C SER A 144 -6.73 -1.72 24.23
N ALA A 145 -5.45 -1.37 24.40
CA ALA A 145 -5.00 0.02 24.47
C ALA A 145 -5.23 0.76 23.14
N ALA A 146 -4.84 0.17 22.00
CA ALA A 146 -5.05 0.76 20.68
C ALA A 146 -6.54 0.90 20.30
N VAL A 147 -7.39 -0.06 20.71
CA VAL A 147 -8.84 -0.02 20.53
C VAL A 147 -9.49 1.13 21.32
N LYS A 148 -9.03 1.39 22.55
CA LYS A 148 -9.47 2.56 23.35
C LYS A 148 -9.13 3.90 22.67
N GLN A 149 -8.09 3.91 21.84
CA GLN A 149 -7.68 5.06 21.01
C GLN A 149 -8.33 5.07 19.62
N GLY A 150 -9.30 4.18 19.35
CA GLY A 150 -10.09 4.14 18.12
C GLY A 150 -9.49 3.34 16.96
N ASP A 151 -8.34 2.67 17.11
CA ASP A 151 -7.69 2.01 15.98
C ASP A 151 -8.46 0.77 15.48
N ASN A 152 -9.06 0.92 14.30
CA ASN A 152 -9.86 -0.12 13.68
C ASN A 152 -9.05 -1.38 13.30
N LYS A 153 -7.74 -1.27 13.07
CA LYS A 153 -6.90 -2.43 12.77
C LYS A 153 -6.69 -3.28 14.03
N ALA A 154 -6.53 -2.64 15.18
CA ALA A 154 -6.48 -3.27 16.49
C ALA A 154 -7.84 -3.86 16.89
N LYS A 155 -8.97 -3.25 16.50
CA LYS A 155 -10.31 -3.88 16.66
C LYS A 155 -10.41 -5.21 15.91
N LEU A 156 -9.94 -5.27 14.66
CA LEU A 156 -9.89 -6.51 13.88
C LEU A 156 -8.98 -7.56 14.53
N GLU A 157 -7.77 -7.17 14.92
CA GLU A 157 -6.76 -8.08 15.49
C GLU A 157 -7.19 -8.59 16.88
N LEU A 158 -7.73 -7.74 17.76
CA LEU A 158 -8.28 -8.13 19.07
C LEU A 158 -9.52 -9.02 18.92
N GLY A 159 -10.39 -8.70 17.96
CA GLY A 159 -11.55 -9.51 17.66
C GLY A 159 -11.16 -10.92 17.23
N ALA A 160 -10.10 -11.06 16.44
CA ALA A 160 -9.54 -12.36 16.07
C ALA A 160 -8.97 -13.14 17.27
N LEU A 161 -8.32 -12.49 18.23
CA LEU A 161 -7.89 -13.13 19.49
C LEU A 161 -9.08 -13.68 20.28
N TYR A 162 -10.18 -12.91 20.43
CA TYR A 162 -11.41 -13.37 21.08
C TYR A 162 -12.12 -14.52 20.34
N LEU A 163 -12.09 -14.53 18.99
CA LEU A 163 -12.64 -15.65 18.21
C LEU A 163 -11.83 -16.95 18.37
N LYS A 164 -10.51 -16.84 18.54
CA LYS A 164 -9.62 -17.99 18.78
C LYS A 164 -9.69 -18.49 20.23
N GLY A 165 -9.65 -17.57 21.20
CA GLY A 165 -9.24 -17.85 22.57
C GLY A 165 -7.72 -17.75 22.78
N GLU A 166 -7.05 -16.88 22.03
CA GLU A 166 -5.59 -16.71 22.05
C GLU A 166 -5.22 -15.53 22.95
N GLY A 167 -4.61 -15.80 24.12
CA GLY A 167 -4.29 -14.76 25.12
C GLY A 167 -5.48 -14.22 25.92
N VAL A 168 -6.71 -14.53 25.51
CA VAL A 168 -7.98 -14.15 26.15
C VAL A 168 -8.93 -15.33 26.19
N SER A 169 -9.92 -15.27 27.07
CA SER A 169 -11.06 -16.18 27.03
C SER A 169 -11.75 -16.12 25.65
N LYS A 170 -12.20 -17.27 25.15
CA LYS A 170 -12.86 -17.36 23.84
C LYS A 170 -14.28 -16.80 23.92
N GLU A 171 -14.50 -15.62 23.32
CA GLU A 171 -15.74 -14.87 23.39
C GLU A 171 -16.26 -14.55 21.98
N GLN A 172 -16.98 -15.49 21.36
CA GLN A 172 -17.39 -15.38 19.95
C GLN A 172 -18.17 -14.09 19.62
N ALA A 173 -19.16 -13.73 20.44
CA ALA A 173 -19.97 -12.53 20.24
C ALA A 173 -19.14 -11.25 20.31
N ARG A 174 -18.21 -11.15 21.26
CA ARG A 174 -17.30 -10.00 21.44
C ARG A 174 -16.27 -9.90 20.32
N GLY A 175 -15.70 -11.03 19.91
CA GLY A 175 -14.79 -11.08 18.77
C GLY A 175 -15.46 -10.62 17.48
N LEU A 176 -16.68 -11.10 17.22
CA LEU A 176 -17.48 -10.70 16.06
C LEU A 176 -17.90 -9.21 16.11
N ALA A 177 -18.27 -8.70 17.29
CA ALA A 177 -18.64 -7.29 17.48
C ALA A 177 -17.47 -6.33 17.18
N LEU A 178 -16.27 -6.59 17.71
CA LEU A 178 -15.08 -5.78 17.43
C LEU A 178 -14.71 -5.78 15.93
N ILE A 179 -14.84 -6.93 15.27
CA ILE A 179 -14.63 -7.05 13.82
C ILE A 179 -15.70 -6.27 13.05
N LYS A 180 -16.97 -6.30 13.49
CA LYS A 180 -18.04 -5.48 12.91
C LYS A 180 -17.78 -3.99 13.06
N GLU A 181 -17.45 -3.51 14.25
CA GLU A 181 -17.12 -2.09 14.48
C GLU A 181 -16.01 -1.59 13.54
N SER A 182 -15.00 -2.44 13.30
CA SER A 182 -13.90 -2.16 12.38
C SER A 182 -14.36 -2.11 10.92
N ALA A 183 -15.29 -2.99 10.53
CA ALA A 183 -15.89 -3.03 9.20
C ALA A 183 -16.82 -1.82 8.95
N ASP A 184 -17.64 -1.46 9.93
CA ASP A 184 -18.54 -0.30 9.92
C ASP A 184 -17.73 1.01 9.83
N ALA A 185 -16.62 1.10 10.57
CA ALA A 185 -15.67 2.21 10.51
C ALA A 185 -14.77 2.19 9.25
N GLY A 186 -15.07 1.34 8.27
CA GLY A 186 -14.53 1.42 6.92
C GLY A 186 -13.28 0.59 6.63
N TYR A 187 -12.74 -0.20 7.56
CA TYR A 187 -11.49 -0.93 7.30
C TYR A 187 -11.71 -2.12 6.35
N ASP A 188 -11.19 -2.03 5.13
CA ASP A 188 -11.39 -3.00 4.03
C ASP A 188 -11.18 -4.48 4.44
N LYS A 189 -10.14 -4.76 5.25
CA LYS A 189 -9.83 -6.12 5.69
C LYS A 189 -10.83 -6.63 6.72
N ALA A 190 -11.32 -5.74 7.59
CA ALA A 190 -12.39 -6.09 8.51
C ALA A 190 -13.71 -6.26 7.79
N GLN A 191 -14.01 -5.45 6.77
CA GLN A 191 -15.18 -5.63 5.91
C GLN A 191 -15.15 -7.01 5.20
N PHE A 192 -14.03 -7.39 4.60
CA PHE A 192 -13.84 -8.71 4.00
C PHE A 192 -13.97 -9.86 5.02
N ILE A 193 -13.33 -9.75 6.19
CA ILE A 193 -13.35 -10.80 7.22
C ILE A 193 -14.73 -10.91 7.87
N TYR A 194 -15.40 -9.80 8.18
CA TYR A 194 -16.76 -9.78 8.72
C TYR A 194 -17.76 -10.41 7.75
N ALA A 195 -17.70 -10.03 6.47
CA ALA A 195 -18.49 -10.65 5.41
C ALA A 195 -18.27 -12.17 5.35
N THR A 196 -17.00 -12.62 5.42
CA THR A 196 -16.67 -14.04 5.38
C THR A 196 -17.18 -14.80 6.61
N LEU A 197 -17.13 -14.18 7.80
CA LEU A 197 -17.61 -14.77 9.06
C LEU A 197 -19.15 -14.94 9.08
N ILE A 198 -19.90 -13.95 8.59
CA ILE A 198 -21.37 -13.99 8.62
C ILE A 198 -21.99 -14.58 7.33
N PHE A 199 -21.21 -14.89 6.29
CA PHE A 199 -21.75 -15.32 4.98
C PHE A 199 -22.76 -16.47 5.04
N LYS A 200 -22.54 -17.43 5.95
CA LYS A 200 -23.41 -18.60 6.13
C LYS A 200 -24.78 -18.25 6.75
N THR A 201 -24.89 -17.16 7.50
CA THR A 201 -26.12 -16.74 8.20
C THR A 201 -26.78 -15.52 7.55
N GLU A 202 -25.97 -14.59 7.01
CA GLU A 202 -26.39 -13.30 6.48
C GLU A 202 -25.71 -12.99 5.12
N PRO A 203 -25.93 -13.82 4.08
CA PRO A 203 -25.23 -13.68 2.80
C PRO A 203 -25.48 -12.33 2.11
N GLN A 204 -26.71 -11.77 2.22
CA GLN A 204 -27.04 -10.47 1.64
C GLN A 204 -26.32 -9.30 2.34
N ALA A 205 -26.18 -9.34 3.67
CA ALA A 205 -25.38 -8.35 4.40
C ALA A 205 -23.89 -8.46 4.02
N SER A 206 -23.39 -9.69 3.94
CA SER A 206 -22.02 -10.00 3.55
C SER A 206 -21.63 -9.44 2.19
N ILE A 207 -22.53 -9.53 1.20
CA ILE A 207 -22.33 -8.93 -0.12
C ILE A 207 -22.11 -7.42 -0.04
N GLY A 208 -22.84 -6.70 0.83
CA GLY A 208 -22.65 -5.27 1.05
C GLY A 208 -21.26 -4.90 1.61
N TYR A 209 -20.75 -5.70 2.54
CA TYR A 209 -19.39 -5.54 3.06
C TYR A 209 -18.31 -5.95 2.04
N TYR A 210 -18.51 -7.04 1.28
CA TYR A 210 -17.60 -7.40 0.18
C TYR A 210 -17.55 -6.28 -0.88
N GLN A 211 -18.68 -5.69 -1.27
CA GLN A 211 -18.71 -4.57 -2.22
C GLN A 211 -17.97 -3.35 -1.68
N SER A 212 -18.11 -3.06 -0.39
CA SER A 212 -17.39 -1.98 0.28
C SER A 212 -15.87 -2.21 0.30
N ALA A 213 -15.44 -3.43 0.62
CA ALA A 213 -14.02 -3.81 0.61
C ALA A 213 -13.44 -3.81 -0.82
N ALA A 214 -14.15 -4.36 -1.81
CA ALA A 214 -13.72 -4.39 -3.21
C ALA A 214 -13.56 -2.99 -3.80
N LYS A 215 -14.46 -2.05 -3.47
CA LYS A 215 -14.35 -0.62 -3.85
C LYS A 215 -13.10 0.06 -3.29
N GLN A 216 -12.57 -0.42 -2.15
CA GLN A 216 -11.32 0.03 -1.56
C GLN A 216 -10.08 -0.68 -2.13
N GLY A 217 -10.26 -1.65 -3.04
CA GLY A 217 -9.18 -2.43 -3.64
C GLY A 217 -8.86 -3.75 -2.92
N ASN A 218 -9.74 -4.26 -2.05
CA ASN A 218 -9.55 -5.58 -1.45
C ASN A 218 -9.77 -6.70 -2.47
N GLY A 219 -8.67 -7.32 -2.93
CA GLY A 219 -8.69 -8.33 -4.00
C GLY A 219 -9.47 -9.61 -3.65
N PHE A 220 -9.47 -10.03 -2.38
CA PHE A 220 -10.21 -11.23 -1.95
C PHE A 220 -11.72 -10.98 -1.90
N ALA A 221 -12.16 -9.80 -1.46
CA ALA A 221 -13.56 -9.41 -1.55
C ALA A 221 -14.05 -9.32 -3.01
N ALA A 222 -13.20 -8.82 -3.92
CA ALA A 222 -13.49 -8.81 -5.35
C ALA A 222 -13.55 -10.24 -5.92
N HIS A 223 -12.63 -11.15 -5.57
CA HIS A 223 -12.68 -12.57 -5.96
C HIS A 223 -13.99 -13.25 -5.49
N ASN A 224 -14.42 -13.00 -4.26
CA ASN A 224 -15.68 -13.56 -3.75
C ASN A 224 -16.90 -13.01 -4.52
N LEU A 225 -16.95 -11.71 -4.83
CA LEU A 225 -18.01 -11.14 -5.67
C LEU A 225 -17.99 -11.67 -7.11
N ALA A 226 -16.80 -11.93 -7.65
CA ALA A 226 -16.66 -12.55 -8.97
C ALA A 226 -17.29 -13.95 -8.99
N SER A 227 -17.01 -14.77 -7.98
CA SER A 227 -17.60 -16.10 -7.80
C SER A 227 -19.13 -16.05 -7.68
N LEU A 228 -19.66 -15.18 -6.82
CA LEU A 228 -21.11 -15.06 -6.59
C LEU A 228 -21.86 -14.63 -7.86
N HIS A 229 -21.33 -13.66 -8.62
CA HIS A 229 -21.90 -13.26 -9.91
C HIS A 229 -21.70 -14.30 -11.02
N PHE A 230 -20.63 -15.11 -10.98
CA PHE A 230 -20.40 -16.17 -11.95
C PHE A 230 -21.37 -17.34 -11.75
N ASN A 231 -21.61 -17.75 -10.50
CA ASN A 231 -22.50 -18.85 -10.16
C ASN A 231 -23.98 -18.44 -10.15
N GLY A 232 -24.30 -17.18 -9.84
CA GLY A 232 -25.68 -16.74 -9.56
C GLY A 232 -26.11 -17.06 -8.12
N GLU A 233 -25.16 -17.13 -7.18
CA GLU A 233 -25.42 -17.42 -5.77
C GLU A 233 -25.76 -16.14 -5.01
N TYR A 234 -26.96 -16.06 -4.46
CA TYR A 234 -27.53 -14.91 -3.72
C TYR A 234 -27.63 -13.59 -4.53
N LEU A 235 -27.10 -13.58 -5.76
CA LEU A 235 -27.10 -12.49 -6.73
C LEU A 235 -27.57 -13.03 -8.08
N ALA A 236 -28.12 -12.15 -8.93
CA ALA A 236 -28.34 -12.50 -10.32
C ALA A 236 -27.02 -12.88 -11.00
N GLN A 237 -27.02 -13.98 -11.76
CA GLN A 237 -25.87 -14.41 -12.55
C GLN A 237 -25.53 -13.33 -13.58
N ASP A 238 -24.30 -12.82 -13.52
CA ASP A 238 -23.81 -11.75 -14.37
C ASP A 238 -22.33 -11.97 -14.64
N LYS A 239 -22.04 -12.66 -15.75
CA LYS A 239 -20.66 -12.99 -16.14
C LYS A 239 -19.82 -11.76 -16.46
N ASN A 240 -20.44 -10.63 -16.83
CA ASN A 240 -19.73 -9.38 -17.06
C ASN A 240 -19.27 -8.75 -15.74
N LYS A 241 -20.14 -8.65 -14.73
CA LYS A 241 -19.74 -8.26 -13.37
C LYS A 241 -18.73 -9.23 -12.76
N ALA A 242 -18.88 -10.54 -13.02
CA ALA A 242 -17.91 -11.54 -12.58
C ALA A 242 -16.50 -11.25 -13.16
N HIS A 243 -16.42 -10.98 -14.46
CA HIS A 243 -15.19 -10.59 -15.15
C HIS A 243 -14.62 -9.25 -14.65
N GLU A 244 -15.46 -8.25 -14.41
CA GLU A 244 -15.04 -6.96 -13.84
C GLU A 244 -14.41 -7.12 -12.44
N TYR A 245 -15.09 -7.81 -11.53
CA TYR A 245 -14.56 -8.09 -10.20
C TYR A 245 -13.32 -9.00 -10.24
N ALA A 246 -13.25 -9.93 -11.19
CA ALA A 246 -12.05 -10.74 -11.41
C ALA A 246 -10.84 -9.89 -11.82
N LEU A 247 -11.01 -8.95 -12.75
CA LEU A 247 -9.96 -7.99 -13.13
C LEU A 247 -9.53 -7.11 -11.94
N MET A 248 -10.45 -6.72 -11.06
CA MET A 248 -10.11 -6.01 -9.81
C MET A 248 -9.29 -6.89 -8.86
N ALA A 249 -9.62 -8.17 -8.72
CA ALA A 249 -8.89 -9.12 -7.88
C ALA A 249 -7.47 -9.42 -8.43
N LEU A 250 -7.33 -9.61 -9.74
CA LEU A 250 -6.06 -9.88 -10.40
C LEU A 250 -5.09 -8.71 -10.31
N LYS A 251 -5.60 -7.47 -10.44
CA LYS A 251 -4.82 -6.25 -10.21
C LYS A 251 -4.21 -6.15 -8.80
N GLN A 252 -4.75 -6.91 -7.85
CA GLN A 252 -4.30 -6.98 -6.45
C GLN A 252 -3.54 -8.29 -6.13
N GLY A 253 -3.19 -9.08 -7.14
CA GLY A 253 -2.40 -10.30 -6.99
C GLY A 253 -3.18 -11.53 -6.50
N VAL A 254 -4.48 -11.65 -6.83
CA VAL A 254 -5.30 -12.83 -6.51
C VAL A 254 -5.52 -13.68 -7.78
N PRO A 255 -4.55 -14.53 -8.19
CA PRO A 255 -4.61 -15.30 -9.44
C PRO A 255 -5.79 -16.29 -9.51
N GLN A 256 -6.34 -16.69 -8.37
CA GLN A 256 -7.54 -17.54 -8.31
C GLN A 256 -8.74 -16.93 -9.04
N ALA A 257 -8.76 -15.62 -9.29
CA ALA A 257 -9.82 -14.96 -10.04
C ALA A 257 -9.77 -15.16 -11.57
N GLU A 258 -8.68 -15.70 -12.14
CA GLU A 258 -8.58 -15.96 -13.59
C GLU A 258 -9.70 -16.86 -14.12
N MET A 259 -10.18 -17.80 -13.29
CA MET A 259 -11.27 -18.73 -13.62
C MET A 259 -12.63 -18.05 -13.92
N PHE A 260 -12.79 -16.78 -13.55
CA PHE A 260 -14.01 -15.99 -13.77
C PHE A 260 -13.89 -15.01 -14.95
N LEU A 261 -12.79 -15.05 -15.72
CA LEU A 261 -12.60 -14.19 -16.88
C LEU A 261 -13.38 -14.71 -18.11
N ILE A 262 -14.03 -13.79 -18.81
CA ILE A 262 -14.62 -14.02 -20.14
C ILE A 262 -13.49 -14.02 -21.18
N SER A 263 -13.24 -15.16 -21.82
CA SER A 263 -12.33 -15.23 -22.98
C SER A 263 -12.98 -14.55 -24.20
N GLU A 264 -12.19 -13.92 -25.08
CA GLU A 264 -12.77 -13.09 -26.15
C GLU A 264 -13.68 -13.86 -27.13
N HIS A 265 -13.42 -15.15 -27.35
CA HIS A 265 -14.30 -16.01 -28.15
C HIS A 265 -15.71 -16.14 -27.54
N SER A 266 -15.83 -16.12 -26.21
CA SER A 266 -17.12 -16.21 -25.51
C SER A 266 -17.95 -14.91 -25.53
N LYS A 267 -17.43 -13.82 -26.09
CA LYS A 267 -18.21 -12.60 -26.39
C LYS A 267 -19.03 -12.71 -27.67
N GLN A 268 -18.69 -13.64 -28.58
CA GLN A 268 -19.41 -13.84 -29.84
C GLN A 268 -20.54 -14.89 -29.74
N THR A 269 -20.47 -15.81 -28.77
CA THR A 269 -21.42 -16.92 -28.59
C THR A 269 -22.58 -16.62 -27.62
N ALA A 270 -22.93 -15.33 -27.46
CA ALA A 270 -24.16 -14.92 -26.77
C ALA A 270 -25.44 -15.20 -27.60
N GLY A 271 -25.29 -15.70 -28.83
CA GLY A 271 -26.35 -16.32 -29.62
C GLY A 271 -25.99 -17.77 -29.99
N VAL A 272 -27.04 -18.61 -30.05
CA VAL A 272 -27.04 -20.04 -30.43
C VAL A 272 -26.48 -21.02 -29.38
N HIS A 273 -27.32 -21.95 -28.95
CA HIS A 273 -26.93 -23.16 -28.22
C HIS A 273 -26.30 -24.19 -29.17
N GLN A 274 -25.23 -24.89 -28.76
CA GLN A 274 -25.33 -26.31 -28.38
C GLN A 274 -24.04 -26.93 -27.81
N THR A 275 -24.23 -28.16 -27.31
CA THR A 275 -23.37 -29.05 -26.52
C THR A 275 -21.93 -29.32 -26.99
N SER A 276 -21.00 -29.22 -26.03
CA SER A 276 -19.98 -30.23 -25.66
C SER A 276 -19.36 -31.16 -26.74
N THR A 277 -18.03 -31.07 -26.86
CA THR A 277 -17.14 -32.23 -26.57
C THR A 277 -15.79 -31.75 -26.03
N ARG A 278 -15.03 -32.67 -25.40
CA ARG A 278 -13.72 -32.41 -24.78
C ARG A 278 -12.67 -33.34 -25.40
N SER A 279 -11.70 -32.79 -26.12
CA SER A 279 -10.46 -33.48 -26.47
C SER A 279 -9.30 -32.93 -25.62
N HIS A 280 -8.28 -33.75 -25.39
CA HIS A 280 -6.98 -33.29 -24.92
C HIS A 280 -6.07 -33.20 -26.14
N ASP A 281 -5.21 -32.19 -26.19
CA ASP A 281 -4.03 -32.19 -27.05
C ASP A 281 -2.80 -31.87 -26.20
N VAL A 282 -1.66 -32.43 -26.61
CA VAL A 282 -0.47 -32.57 -25.76
C VAL A 282 0.47 -31.38 -25.91
N PHE A 283 1.07 -30.93 -24.80
CA PHE A 283 2.15 -29.95 -24.81
C PHE A 283 3.36 -30.47 -25.59
N THR A 284 3.75 -29.78 -26.66
CA THR A 284 5.14 -29.76 -27.14
C THR A 284 5.74 -28.40 -26.83
N PHE A 285 6.75 -28.40 -25.96
CA PHE A 285 7.61 -27.23 -25.73
C PHE A 285 8.73 -27.25 -26.78
N GLU A 286 8.83 -26.20 -27.60
CA GLU A 286 10.15 -25.76 -28.06
C GLU A 286 10.67 -24.70 -27.07
N PRO A 287 11.89 -24.85 -26.53
CA PRO A 287 12.46 -23.87 -25.63
C PRO A 287 12.92 -22.61 -26.40
N PRO A 288 12.78 -21.40 -25.81
CA PRO A 288 13.16 -20.15 -26.48
C PRO A 288 14.65 -19.85 -26.32
N GLN A 289 15.21 -19.02 -27.21
CA GLN A 289 16.24 -18.00 -26.93
C GLN A 289 16.47 -17.12 -28.18
N PRO A 290 17.08 -15.92 -28.06
CA PRO A 290 17.62 -15.28 -26.86
C PRO A 290 16.65 -14.21 -26.31
N SER A 291 17.13 -12.99 -26.03
CA SER A 291 16.32 -11.80 -25.76
C SER A 291 16.87 -10.60 -26.58
N GLN A 292 16.93 -9.32 -26.21
CA GLN A 292 17.05 -8.56 -24.93
C GLN A 292 16.24 -7.25 -25.06
N ASN A 293 15.77 -6.56 -24.01
CA ASN A 293 15.80 -6.79 -22.56
C ASN A 293 14.36 -6.62 -22.03
N LEU A 294 13.74 -7.66 -21.45
CA LEU A 294 12.34 -7.62 -20.97
C LEU A 294 12.20 -7.28 -19.47
N SER A 295 13.32 -7.16 -18.77
CA SER A 295 13.42 -6.87 -17.32
C SER A 295 14.01 -5.48 -17.02
N GLY A 296 14.11 -4.62 -18.04
CA GLY A 296 14.74 -3.30 -17.95
C GLY A 296 13.81 -2.13 -17.61
N PHE A 297 14.38 -0.94 -17.74
CA PHE A 297 13.73 0.35 -17.58
C PHE A 297 13.68 1.11 -18.91
N VAL A 298 12.78 2.09 -19.01
CA VAL A 298 12.65 2.99 -20.17
C VAL A 298 12.50 4.45 -19.73
N LEU A 299 12.83 5.38 -20.62
CA LEU A 299 12.66 6.82 -20.41
C LEU A 299 11.47 7.34 -21.21
N GLN A 300 10.41 7.77 -20.52
CA GLN A 300 9.20 8.35 -21.11
C GLN A 300 9.28 9.88 -21.07
N PHE A 301 9.32 10.53 -22.25
CA PHE A 301 9.47 11.98 -22.39
C PHE A 301 8.14 12.76 -22.40
N GLY A 302 7.01 12.05 -22.48
CA GLY A 302 5.68 12.66 -22.37
C GLY A 302 4.53 11.70 -22.65
N LYS A 303 3.32 12.24 -22.74
CA LYS A 303 2.09 11.58 -23.18
C LYS A 303 1.33 12.58 -24.05
N TYR A 304 1.03 12.21 -25.29
CA TYR A 304 0.51 13.11 -26.32
C TYR A 304 -0.77 12.56 -26.94
N ALA A 305 -1.77 13.42 -27.16
CA ALA A 305 -2.99 13.03 -27.87
C ALA A 305 -2.72 12.79 -29.37
N GLU A 306 -1.81 13.56 -29.97
CA GLU A 306 -1.49 13.51 -31.40
C GLU A 306 -0.11 12.90 -31.67
N ARG A 307 -0.02 12.00 -32.67
CA ARG A 307 1.25 11.35 -33.07
C ARG A 307 2.35 12.35 -33.43
N LYS A 308 2.00 13.45 -34.09
CA LYS A 308 2.96 14.48 -34.57
C LYS A 308 3.74 15.12 -33.42
N ASN A 309 3.11 15.31 -32.26
CA ASN A 309 3.72 15.96 -31.09
C ASN A 309 4.71 15.01 -30.39
N ALA A 310 4.38 13.71 -30.33
CA ALA A 310 5.31 12.67 -29.89
C ALA A 310 6.49 12.52 -30.86
N LEU A 311 6.23 12.56 -32.18
CA LEU A 311 7.24 12.40 -33.22
C LEU A 311 8.30 13.50 -33.18
N ARG A 312 7.90 14.77 -32.99
CA ARG A 312 8.84 15.90 -32.86
C ARG A 312 9.83 15.71 -31.71
N VAL A 313 9.34 15.25 -30.55
CA VAL A 313 10.19 14.98 -29.37
C VAL A 313 11.06 13.74 -29.59
N ALA A 314 10.52 12.72 -30.27
CA ALA A 314 11.26 11.50 -30.58
C ALA A 314 12.41 11.73 -31.56
N GLN A 315 12.23 12.61 -32.55
CA GLN A 315 13.28 13.02 -33.51
C GLN A 315 14.38 13.85 -32.84
N GLN A 316 14.03 14.71 -31.88
CA GLN A 316 15.00 15.55 -31.16
C GLN A 316 15.90 14.75 -30.18
N LEU A 317 15.40 13.64 -29.64
CA LEU A 317 16.01 12.93 -28.52
C LEU A 317 16.40 11.47 -28.83
N ASP A 318 16.41 11.09 -30.11
CA ASP A 318 16.69 9.73 -30.59
C ASP A 318 15.89 8.65 -29.86
N CYS A 319 14.56 8.70 -30.04
CA CYS A 319 13.60 7.85 -29.33
C CYS A 319 12.57 7.20 -30.28
N LYS A 320 11.92 6.14 -29.82
CA LYS A 320 10.82 5.47 -30.54
C LYS A 320 9.47 6.11 -30.15
N VAL A 321 8.52 6.18 -31.07
CA VAL A 321 7.13 6.59 -30.76
C VAL A 321 6.25 5.36 -30.60
N VAL A 322 5.55 5.30 -29.47
CA VAL A 322 4.78 4.14 -29.02
C VAL A 322 3.32 4.56 -28.81
N LYS A 323 2.35 3.78 -29.31
CA LYS A 323 0.90 4.07 -29.18
C LYS A 323 0.25 3.13 -28.17
N MET A 324 -0.37 3.67 -27.13
CA MET A 324 -1.06 2.88 -26.08
C MET A 324 -2.28 3.61 -25.53
N ALA A 325 -3.39 2.87 -25.33
CA ALA A 325 -4.63 3.37 -24.73
C ALA A 325 -5.14 4.70 -25.33
N GLY A 326 -5.02 4.86 -26.66
CA GLY A 326 -5.42 6.07 -27.39
C GLY A 326 -4.39 7.21 -27.46
N PHE A 327 -3.28 7.12 -26.72
CA PHE A 327 -2.23 8.15 -26.66
C PHE A 327 -0.91 7.70 -27.30
N TYR A 328 -0.07 8.67 -27.64
CA TYR A 328 1.28 8.50 -28.16
C TYR A 328 2.32 8.90 -27.12
N TYR A 329 3.41 8.16 -27.06
CA TYR A 329 4.51 8.33 -26.09
C TYR A 329 5.83 8.35 -26.85
N ALA A 330 6.74 9.27 -26.50
CA ALA A 330 8.12 9.25 -26.96
C ALA A 330 8.98 8.54 -25.91
N ILE A 331 9.69 7.48 -26.30
CA ILE A 331 10.35 6.54 -25.38
C ILE A 331 11.76 6.18 -25.84
N ASN A 332 12.74 6.28 -24.93
CA ASN A 332 14.05 5.66 -25.09
C ASN A 332 14.06 4.33 -24.29
N PHE A 333 14.54 3.25 -24.91
CA PHE A 333 14.37 1.87 -24.43
C PHE A 333 15.68 1.29 -23.84
N ASP A 334 15.65 0.01 -23.47
CA ASP A 334 16.84 -0.85 -23.38
C ASP A 334 17.85 -0.52 -22.25
N PHE A 335 17.36 -0.01 -21.10
CA PHE A 335 18.19 0.19 -19.90
C PHE A 335 18.09 -0.97 -18.90
N GLU A 336 19.14 -1.78 -18.76
CA GLU A 336 19.14 -2.94 -17.84
C GLU A 336 18.98 -2.57 -16.36
N THR A 337 19.35 -1.35 -15.97
CA THR A 337 19.23 -0.88 -14.58
C THR A 337 18.69 0.55 -14.49
N TYR A 338 18.01 0.84 -13.38
CA TYR A 338 17.57 2.19 -13.04
C TYR A 338 18.74 3.19 -12.98
N ALA A 339 19.94 2.73 -12.61
CA ALA A 339 21.14 3.55 -12.60
C ALA A 339 21.58 3.97 -14.02
N ALA A 340 21.54 3.03 -14.99
CA ALA A 340 21.82 3.32 -16.40
C ALA A 340 20.78 4.29 -16.98
N ALA A 341 19.48 4.02 -16.77
CA ALA A 341 18.39 4.88 -17.19
C ALA A 341 18.54 6.31 -16.64
N LYS A 342 18.80 6.43 -15.32
CA LYS A 342 19.01 7.73 -14.67
C LYS A 342 20.24 8.46 -15.21
N LYS A 343 21.37 7.78 -15.42
CA LYS A 343 22.59 8.39 -16.00
C LYS A 343 22.33 8.95 -17.39
N ARG A 344 21.65 8.19 -18.27
CA ARG A 344 21.27 8.67 -19.61
C ARG A 344 20.27 9.82 -19.55
N ALA A 345 19.27 9.75 -18.67
CA ALA A 345 18.31 10.84 -18.47
C ALA A 345 18.99 12.15 -18.02
N GLN A 346 19.97 12.08 -17.12
CA GLN A 346 20.75 13.24 -16.68
C GLN A 346 21.59 13.84 -17.82
N GLN A 347 22.21 13.02 -18.65
CA GLN A 347 22.90 13.49 -19.87
C GLN A 347 21.94 14.21 -20.82
N LEU A 348 20.77 13.62 -21.11
CA LEU A 348 19.80 14.24 -22.03
C LEU A 348 19.26 15.59 -21.53
N VAL A 349 19.04 15.74 -20.22
CA VAL A 349 18.71 17.04 -19.60
C VAL A 349 19.82 18.07 -19.85
N GLN A 350 21.09 17.68 -19.64
CA GLN A 350 22.24 18.58 -19.84
C GLN A 350 22.49 18.93 -21.32
N THR A 351 22.34 17.98 -22.24
CA THR A 351 22.59 18.18 -23.68
C THR A 351 21.48 18.95 -24.38
N TYR A 352 20.21 18.73 -24.02
CA TYR A 352 19.06 19.27 -24.75
C TYR A 352 18.23 20.30 -23.96
N ASN A 353 18.63 20.64 -22.72
CA ASN A 353 17.92 21.55 -21.81
C ASN A 353 16.42 21.20 -21.64
N ILE A 354 16.13 19.91 -21.51
CA ILE A 354 14.77 19.37 -21.36
C ILE A 354 14.42 19.10 -19.90
N ALA A 355 13.12 18.94 -19.61
CA ALA A 355 12.67 18.39 -18.34
C ALA A 355 13.11 16.93 -18.16
N MET A 356 13.30 16.49 -16.91
CA MET A 356 13.69 15.12 -16.58
C MET A 356 12.61 14.11 -17.04
N PRO A 357 12.94 13.14 -17.92
CA PRO A 357 11.97 12.12 -18.36
C PRO A 357 11.60 11.17 -17.22
N TYR A 358 10.40 10.60 -17.29
CA TYR A 358 9.96 9.59 -16.34
C TYR A 358 10.67 8.27 -16.60
N ILE A 359 11.35 7.74 -15.57
CA ILE A 359 11.85 6.37 -15.60
C ILE A 359 10.68 5.42 -15.28
N ARG A 360 10.47 4.41 -16.13
CA ARG A 360 9.40 3.40 -16.08
C ARG A 360 9.98 2.00 -16.22
N VAL A 361 9.19 0.96 -15.94
CA VAL A 361 9.60 -0.43 -16.21
C VAL A 361 9.26 -0.76 -17.66
N ALA A 362 10.10 -1.51 -18.38
CA ALA A 362 9.87 -1.83 -19.79
C ALA A 362 8.53 -2.56 -20.03
N SER A 363 8.12 -3.40 -19.08
CA SER A 363 6.81 -4.09 -19.06
C SER A 363 5.61 -3.17 -19.20
N ASP A 364 5.71 -1.91 -18.74
CA ASP A 364 4.62 -0.92 -18.82
C ASP A 364 4.21 -0.63 -20.28
N PHE A 365 5.06 -0.98 -21.25
CA PHE A 365 4.89 -0.69 -22.67
C PHE A 365 4.72 -1.92 -23.58
N ASN A 366 4.58 -3.12 -23.00
CA ASN A 366 4.50 -4.40 -23.74
C ASN A 366 3.27 -4.55 -24.67
N PHE A 367 2.27 -3.68 -24.58
CA PHE A 367 1.04 -3.74 -25.42
C PHE A 367 1.16 -3.03 -26.78
N ALA A 368 2.37 -2.63 -27.20
CA ALA A 368 2.58 -1.72 -28.33
C ALA A 368 3.43 -2.30 -29.47
N THR A 369 3.28 -3.59 -29.79
CA THR A 369 3.98 -4.28 -30.89
C THR A 369 3.04 -4.94 -31.91
N LYS A 370 1.81 -4.41 -32.07
CA LYS A 370 0.89 -4.70 -33.19
C LYS A 370 0.15 -3.46 -33.69
N SER A 371 0.89 -2.53 -34.31
CA SER A 371 0.35 -1.48 -35.21
C SER A 371 1.43 -0.89 -36.10
#